data_AF-K1SL52-F1
#
_entry.id   AF-K1SL52-F1
#
_cell.length_a   1.000
_cell.length_b   1.000
_cell.length_c   1.000
_cell.angle_alpha   90.00
_cell.angle_beta   90.00
_cell.angle_gamma   90.00
#
_symmetry.space_group_name_H-M   'P 1'
#
loop_
_entity.id
_entity.type
_entity.pdbx_description
1 polymer ?
#
loop_
_entity_poly.entity_id
_entity_poly.type
_entity_poly.pdbx_seq_one_letter_code
_entity_poly.pdbx_strand_id
1 'polypeptide(L)'
;MNSRTLWNDNWYFAKTALDVEWEDRALWEREMQPADLPHDWLIYDTKNLYEDSIGWYRKKFVYSTSGTKCGKRVILRFEGVYMDSSIYINGVCLGDWKYGYSTFDWDITDHLREGENEVVLRVTFQAPNSRWYSGAGIYRNVWMIRLPETHIPLDGIYTSSVETENGYDLTIDTELEWGAITENYELEYCLYYTGDSKSSAETASREIFRVKQPLDGGQEKTSVTIPVDNPRKWDITDPYLYDLTVRLCKLPMNDGENGAGEALQKTEITQ
;
A
#
# COMPACT_ATOMS: atom_id res chain seq x y z
N MET A 1 -5.01 14.82 -3.46
CA MET A 1 -4.82 13.81 -2.41
C MET A 1 -4.54 12.44 -3.02
N ASN A 2 -3.64 11.67 -2.42
CA ASN A 2 -3.37 10.26 -2.74
C ASN A 2 -4.65 9.40 -2.66
N SER A 3 -4.61 8.22 -3.26
CA SER A 3 -5.70 7.25 -3.16
C SER A 3 -5.16 5.84 -2.99
N ARG A 4 -5.84 5.03 -2.16
CA ARG A 4 -5.58 3.60 -1.98
C ARG A 4 -6.90 2.87 -2.23
N THR A 5 -6.91 1.97 -3.21
CA THR A 5 -8.13 1.24 -3.62
C THR A 5 -7.88 -0.26 -3.50
N LEU A 6 -8.79 -0.96 -2.81
CA LEU A 6 -8.77 -2.42 -2.76
C LEU A 6 -8.98 -2.94 -4.18
N TRP A 7 -8.08 -3.81 -4.63
CA TRP A 7 -7.98 -4.21 -6.04
C TRP A 7 -8.18 -5.72 -6.22
N ASN A 8 -9.07 -6.28 -5.41
CA ASN A 8 -9.33 -7.73 -5.35
C ASN A 8 -10.38 -8.23 -6.36
N ASP A 9 -11.15 -7.32 -6.96
CA ASP A 9 -12.25 -7.65 -7.86
C ASP A 9 -11.76 -7.97 -9.29
N ASN A 10 -12.61 -8.59 -10.11
CA ASN A 10 -12.42 -8.69 -11.57
C ASN A 10 -11.06 -9.29 -12.02
N TRP A 11 -10.51 -10.23 -11.25
CA TRP A 11 -9.36 -11.02 -11.66
C TRP A 11 -9.80 -12.27 -12.40
N TYR A 12 -8.92 -12.76 -13.27
CA TYR A 12 -9.04 -14.05 -13.93
C TYR A 12 -7.87 -14.92 -13.53
N PHE A 13 -8.09 -16.22 -13.44
CA PHE A 13 -7.11 -17.22 -13.03
C PHE A 13 -7.10 -18.40 -14.00
N ALA A 14 -5.90 -18.89 -14.33
CA ALA A 14 -5.69 -20.18 -14.98
C ALA A 14 -4.59 -20.95 -14.26
N LYS A 15 -4.72 -22.28 -14.18
CA LYS A 15 -3.68 -23.18 -13.66
C LYS A 15 -3.08 -23.99 -14.80
N THR A 16 -1.77 -24.05 -14.90
CA THR A 16 -1.05 -24.83 -15.92
C THR A 16 0.07 -25.68 -15.31
N ALA A 17 0.65 -26.56 -16.13
CA ALA A 17 1.86 -27.29 -15.78
C ALA A 17 3.09 -26.36 -15.69
N LEU A 18 4.17 -26.86 -15.08
CA LEU A 18 5.41 -26.10 -14.80
C LEU A 18 6.23 -25.73 -16.05
N ASP A 19 6.00 -26.41 -17.17
CA ASP A 19 6.70 -26.20 -18.44
C ASP A 19 6.04 -25.14 -19.33
N VAL A 20 4.91 -24.57 -18.90
CA VAL A 20 4.21 -23.50 -19.62
C VAL A 20 4.85 -22.15 -19.31
N GLU A 21 5.34 -21.48 -20.35
CA GLU A 21 6.02 -20.20 -20.23
C GLU A 21 5.14 -19.02 -20.65
N TRP A 22 5.67 -17.80 -20.52
CA TRP A 22 4.95 -16.57 -20.92
C TRP A 22 4.56 -16.59 -22.41
N GLU A 23 5.45 -17.10 -23.26
CA GLU A 23 5.26 -17.22 -24.72
C GLU A 23 4.10 -18.15 -25.08
N ASP A 24 3.73 -19.08 -24.20
CA ASP A 24 2.60 -20.00 -24.37
C ASP A 24 1.26 -19.35 -24.00
N ARG A 25 1.16 -18.02 -24.13
CA ARG A 25 0.01 -17.19 -23.75
C ARG A 25 -1.34 -17.75 -24.17
N ALA A 26 -1.44 -18.25 -25.39
CA ALA A 26 -2.68 -18.82 -25.91
C ALA A 26 -3.18 -20.03 -25.11
N LEU A 27 -2.29 -20.78 -24.44
CA LEU A 27 -2.65 -21.93 -23.61
C LEU A 27 -3.34 -21.47 -22.33
N TRP A 28 -2.69 -20.63 -21.52
CA TRP A 28 -3.26 -20.21 -20.24
C TRP A 28 -4.43 -19.23 -20.42
N GLU A 29 -4.46 -18.40 -21.47
CA GLU A 29 -5.61 -17.51 -21.71
C GLU A 29 -6.91 -18.26 -22.00
N ARG A 30 -6.82 -19.44 -22.65
CA ARG A 30 -7.99 -20.27 -22.95
C ARG A 30 -8.61 -20.87 -21.70
N GLU A 31 -7.80 -21.16 -20.69
CA GLU A 31 -8.24 -21.79 -19.45
C GLU A 31 -8.68 -20.77 -18.37
N MET A 32 -8.56 -19.47 -18.64
CA MET A 32 -8.85 -18.42 -17.65
C MET A 32 -10.32 -18.38 -17.24
N GLN A 33 -10.55 -18.40 -15.92
CA GLN A 33 -11.86 -18.23 -15.30
C GLN A 33 -11.84 -17.05 -14.33
N PRO A 34 -12.98 -16.40 -14.03
CA PRO A 34 -13.05 -15.39 -12.98
C PRO A 34 -12.56 -15.94 -11.64
N ALA A 35 -11.81 -15.11 -10.89
CA ALA A 35 -11.34 -15.43 -9.55
C ALA A 35 -11.46 -14.19 -8.66
N ASP A 36 -12.01 -14.40 -7.46
CA ASP A 36 -12.03 -13.38 -6.42
C ASP A 36 -10.74 -13.48 -5.59
N LEU A 37 -10.14 -12.33 -5.29
CA LEU A 37 -9.01 -12.28 -4.35
C LEU A 37 -9.50 -11.96 -2.92
N PRO A 38 -8.82 -12.48 -1.88
CA PRO A 38 -7.67 -13.39 -1.93
C PRO A 38 -8.03 -14.79 -2.44
N HIS A 39 -7.08 -15.43 -3.15
CA HIS A 39 -7.27 -16.71 -3.83
C HIS A 39 -6.12 -17.69 -3.52
N ASP A 40 -6.49 -18.88 -3.03
CA ASP A 40 -5.63 -20.05 -2.88
C ASP A 40 -6.13 -21.15 -3.83
N TRP A 41 -5.37 -21.49 -4.87
CA TRP A 41 -5.85 -22.44 -5.88
C TRP A 41 -5.69 -23.90 -5.47
N LEU A 42 -4.81 -24.21 -4.51
CA LEU A 42 -4.56 -25.59 -4.07
C LEU A 42 -5.68 -26.12 -3.18
N ILE A 43 -6.35 -25.24 -2.42
CA ILE A 43 -7.33 -25.65 -1.41
C ILE A 43 -8.56 -26.38 -2.00
N TYR A 44 -8.82 -26.17 -3.29
CA TYR A 44 -9.97 -26.77 -3.98
C TYR A 44 -9.79 -28.26 -4.30
N ASP A 45 -8.55 -28.79 -4.31
CA ASP A 45 -8.29 -30.24 -4.35
C ASP A 45 -7.63 -30.70 -3.05
N THR A 46 -8.47 -30.93 -2.03
CA THR A 46 -8.02 -31.35 -0.69
C THR A 46 -7.28 -32.69 -0.68
N LYS A 47 -7.32 -33.47 -1.77
CA LYS A 47 -6.57 -34.73 -1.89
C LYS A 47 -5.17 -34.53 -2.46
N ASN A 48 -4.89 -33.37 -3.06
CA ASN A 48 -3.64 -33.06 -3.73
C ASN A 48 -3.16 -31.62 -3.44
N LEU A 49 -3.06 -31.27 -2.16
CA LEU A 49 -2.71 -29.93 -1.67
C LEU A 49 -1.28 -29.44 -1.97
N TYR A 50 -0.49 -30.20 -2.74
CA TYR A 50 0.90 -29.88 -3.08
C TYR A 50 1.19 -30.17 -4.56
N GLU A 51 0.19 -29.98 -5.42
CA GLU A 51 0.33 -30.14 -6.86
C GLU A 51 1.26 -29.08 -7.46
N ASP A 52 2.35 -29.55 -8.08
CA ASP A 52 3.26 -28.73 -8.87
C ASP A 52 2.51 -28.07 -10.03
N SER A 53 2.45 -26.74 -10.04
CA SER A 53 1.69 -25.98 -11.02
C SER A 53 2.10 -24.50 -11.09
N ILE A 54 1.74 -23.85 -12.20
CA ILE A 54 1.81 -22.40 -12.35
C ILE A 54 0.39 -21.84 -12.30
N GLY A 55 0.18 -20.83 -11.44
CA GLY A 55 -1.01 -20.00 -11.41
C GLY A 55 -0.79 -18.70 -12.20
N TRP A 56 -1.66 -18.44 -13.18
CA TRP A 56 -1.68 -17.22 -13.98
C TRP A 56 -2.86 -16.36 -13.55
N TYR A 57 -2.59 -15.19 -12.98
CA TYR A 57 -3.60 -14.21 -12.64
C TYR A 57 -3.57 -13.06 -13.65
N ARG A 58 -4.72 -12.63 -14.16
CA ARG A 58 -4.83 -11.50 -15.09
C ARG A 58 -5.94 -10.55 -14.69
N LYS A 59 -5.66 -9.25 -14.76
CA LYS A 59 -6.65 -8.19 -14.64
C LYS A 59 -6.46 -7.16 -15.74
N LYS A 60 -7.56 -6.82 -16.42
CA LYS A 60 -7.62 -5.67 -17.33
C LYS A 60 -8.26 -4.49 -16.62
N PHE A 61 -7.78 -3.29 -16.90
CA PHE A 61 -8.29 -2.07 -16.27
C PHE A 61 -8.09 -0.86 -17.17
N VAL A 62 -8.89 0.18 -16.95
CA VAL A 62 -8.76 1.45 -17.67
C VAL A 62 -7.97 2.43 -16.82
N TYR A 63 -7.00 3.09 -17.43
CA TYR A 63 -6.19 4.13 -16.82
C TYR A 63 -6.31 5.42 -17.64
N SER A 64 -6.44 6.57 -16.96
CA SER A 64 -6.30 7.86 -17.61
C SER A 64 -5.52 8.83 -16.74
N THR A 65 -4.63 9.59 -17.38
CA THR A 65 -3.85 10.70 -16.83
C THR A 65 -4.69 11.98 -16.73
N SER A 66 -5.64 12.18 -17.65
CA SER A 66 -6.41 13.42 -17.81
C SER A 66 -7.34 13.76 -16.64
N GLY A 67 -7.80 12.75 -15.90
CA GLY A 67 -8.70 12.92 -14.75
C GLY A 67 -8.01 13.01 -13.38
N THR A 68 -6.71 12.76 -13.32
CA THR A 68 -5.97 12.65 -12.05
C THR A 68 -5.22 13.93 -11.74
N LYS A 69 -5.84 14.81 -10.93
CA LYS A 69 -5.12 15.93 -10.27
C LYS A 69 -4.00 15.43 -9.33
N CYS A 70 -4.03 14.17 -8.93
CA CYS A 70 -3.01 13.47 -8.16
C CYS A 70 -2.84 12.05 -8.70
N GLY A 71 -1.62 11.50 -8.68
CA GLY A 71 -1.35 10.16 -9.20
C GLY A 71 -0.33 10.18 -10.34
N LYS A 72 0.81 10.82 -10.09
CA LYS A 72 1.95 10.69 -11.00
C LYS A 72 2.66 9.37 -10.81
N ARG A 73 2.56 8.75 -9.63
CA ARG A 73 3.03 7.39 -9.38
C ARG A 73 1.83 6.45 -9.16
N VAL A 74 1.88 5.28 -9.78
CA VAL A 74 0.88 4.21 -9.64
C VAL A 74 1.59 2.96 -9.16
N ILE A 75 1.25 2.53 -7.95
CA ILE A 75 1.86 1.40 -7.27
C ILE A 75 0.85 0.27 -7.14
N LEU A 76 1.27 -0.95 -7.41
CA LEU A 76 0.55 -2.16 -7.02
C LEU A 76 1.20 -2.75 -5.79
N ARG A 77 0.47 -2.80 -4.67
CA ARG A 77 0.89 -3.44 -3.42
C ARG A 77 0.24 -4.80 -3.31
N PHE A 78 1.05 -5.85 -3.19
CA PHE A 78 0.61 -7.20 -2.88
C PHE A 78 0.97 -7.51 -1.43
N GLU A 79 -0.02 -7.80 -0.58
CA GLU A 79 0.21 -8.13 0.84
C GLU A 79 0.79 -9.55 1.05
N GLY A 80 0.77 -10.38 0.00
CA GLY A 80 1.38 -11.70 -0.03
C GLY A 80 0.93 -12.52 -1.23
N VAL A 81 1.91 -13.14 -1.90
CA VAL A 81 1.69 -14.05 -3.04
C VAL A 81 2.58 -15.27 -2.83
N TYR A 82 1.98 -16.45 -2.62
CA TYR A 82 2.75 -17.67 -2.41
C TYR A 82 2.82 -18.49 -3.70
N MET A 83 3.98 -18.70 -4.32
CA MET A 83 5.25 -17.97 -4.18
C MET A 83 5.93 -17.87 -5.55
N ASP A 84 7.19 -17.43 -5.60
CA ASP A 84 7.95 -17.35 -6.85
C ASP A 84 7.16 -16.71 -8.00
N SER A 85 6.83 -15.44 -7.79
CA SER A 85 5.95 -14.68 -8.67
C SER A 85 6.73 -13.78 -9.62
N SER A 86 6.19 -13.59 -10.83
CA SER A 86 6.69 -12.66 -11.84
C SER A 86 5.54 -11.80 -12.34
N ILE A 87 5.74 -10.48 -12.40
CA ILE A 87 4.70 -9.53 -12.83
C ILE A 87 4.97 -8.97 -14.23
N TYR A 88 3.91 -8.88 -15.01
CA TYR A 88 3.92 -8.33 -16.35
C TYR A 88 2.89 -7.21 -16.45
N ILE A 89 3.30 -6.05 -16.95
CA ILE A 89 2.40 -4.92 -17.24
C ILE A 89 2.43 -4.66 -18.73
N ASN A 90 1.26 -4.73 -19.38
CA ASN A 90 1.13 -4.55 -20.83
C ASN A 90 2.13 -5.42 -21.65
N GLY A 91 2.41 -6.62 -21.14
CA GLY A 91 3.33 -7.59 -21.74
C GLY A 91 4.81 -7.39 -21.43
N VAL A 92 5.18 -6.37 -20.66
CA VAL A 92 6.56 -6.14 -20.19
C VAL A 92 6.74 -6.76 -18.81
N CYS A 93 7.71 -7.66 -18.65
CA CYS A 93 8.08 -8.22 -17.36
C CYS A 93 8.83 -7.17 -16.52
N LEU A 94 8.34 -6.87 -15.31
CA LEU A 94 9.01 -5.91 -14.42
C LEU A 94 9.99 -6.58 -13.46
N GLY A 95 9.82 -7.88 -13.23
CA GLY A 95 10.72 -8.68 -12.41
C GLY A 95 9.96 -9.69 -11.55
N ASP A 96 10.70 -10.21 -10.57
CA ASP A 96 10.27 -11.34 -9.75
C ASP A 96 10.19 -10.98 -8.26
N TRP A 97 9.26 -11.63 -7.57
CA TRP A 97 9.20 -11.67 -6.10
C TRP A 97 9.09 -13.09 -5.60
N LYS A 98 10.17 -13.58 -4.95
CA LYS A 98 10.34 -15.00 -4.62
C LYS A 98 9.63 -15.42 -3.33
N TYR A 99 9.70 -14.61 -2.27
CA TYR A 99 9.24 -14.99 -0.94
C TYR A 99 7.74 -14.78 -0.76
N GLY A 100 7.02 -15.80 -0.29
CA GLY A 100 5.56 -15.79 -0.30
C GLY A 100 4.85 -15.08 0.85
N TYR A 101 5.59 -14.65 1.89
CA TYR A 101 4.97 -14.12 3.12
C TYR A 101 5.15 -12.62 3.34
N SER A 102 6.01 -11.96 2.57
CA SER A 102 6.25 -10.52 2.66
C SER A 102 5.34 -9.72 1.74
N THR A 103 4.95 -8.54 2.19
CA THR A 103 4.37 -7.51 1.33
C THR A 103 5.41 -7.00 0.33
N PHE A 104 4.99 -6.68 -0.88
CA PHE A 104 5.84 -6.05 -1.89
C PHE A 104 5.06 -5.12 -2.80
N ASP A 105 5.78 -4.17 -3.37
CA ASP A 105 5.25 -3.09 -4.17
C ASP A 105 5.89 -3.05 -5.55
N TRP A 106 5.08 -2.83 -6.58
CA TRP A 106 5.56 -2.58 -7.94
C TRP A 106 5.11 -1.19 -8.37
N ASP A 107 6.07 -0.32 -8.66
CA ASP A 107 5.78 0.92 -9.36
C ASP A 107 5.59 0.63 -10.85
N ILE A 108 4.35 0.73 -11.31
CA ILE A 108 3.97 0.41 -12.68
C ILE A 108 3.84 1.65 -13.57
N THR A 109 4.13 2.83 -13.03
CA THR A 109 3.86 4.14 -13.65
C THR A 109 4.33 4.21 -15.10
N ASP A 110 5.59 3.88 -15.34
CA ASP A 110 6.24 4.04 -16.64
C ASP A 110 5.82 2.97 -17.66
N HIS A 111 5.03 1.98 -17.24
CA HIS A 111 4.51 0.90 -18.07
C HIS A 111 3.03 1.05 -18.40
N LEU A 112 2.36 2.08 -17.88
CA LEU A 112 0.96 2.39 -18.15
C LEU A 112 0.79 3.19 -19.44
N ARG A 113 -0.38 3.03 -20.06
CA ARG A 113 -0.84 3.82 -21.22
C ARG A 113 -2.24 4.37 -20.99
N GLU A 114 -2.64 5.42 -21.71
CA GLU A 114 -4.03 5.87 -21.74
C GLU A 114 -4.97 4.76 -22.22
N GLY A 115 -6.12 4.63 -21.58
CA GLY A 115 -7.12 3.62 -21.91
C GLY A 115 -6.82 2.27 -21.28
N GLU A 116 -6.92 1.20 -22.07
CA GLU A 116 -6.84 -0.17 -21.57
C GLU A 116 -5.41 -0.63 -21.26
N ASN A 117 -5.25 -1.16 -20.05
CA ASN A 117 -4.04 -1.76 -19.54
C ASN A 117 -4.31 -3.17 -19.03
N GLU A 118 -3.25 -3.96 -18.94
CA GLU A 118 -3.28 -5.34 -18.45
C GLU A 118 -2.18 -5.58 -17.43
N VAL A 119 -2.53 -6.24 -16.34
CA VAL A 119 -1.61 -6.86 -15.38
C VAL A 119 -1.72 -8.36 -15.51
N VAL A 120 -0.59 -9.05 -15.60
CA VAL A 120 -0.50 -10.49 -15.44
C VAL A 120 0.49 -10.80 -14.32
N LEU A 121 0.12 -11.70 -13.42
CA LEU A 121 1.01 -12.26 -12.41
C LEU A 121 1.12 -13.77 -12.64
N ARG A 122 2.34 -14.24 -12.90
CA ARG A 122 2.69 -15.66 -12.94
C ARG A 122 3.15 -16.07 -11.56
N VAL A 123 2.64 -17.15 -10.99
CA VAL A 123 2.97 -17.64 -9.64
C VAL A 123 3.34 -19.11 -9.75
N THR A 124 4.56 -19.47 -9.35
CA THR A 124 5.04 -20.85 -9.47
C THR A 124 4.95 -21.55 -8.12
N PHE A 125 4.21 -22.66 -8.08
CA PHE A 125 4.24 -23.58 -6.96
C PHE A 125 4.92 -24.87 -7.37
N GLN A 126 6.11 -25.11 -6.83
CA GLN A 126 6.83 -26.38 -7.01
C GLN A 126 7.27 -26.90 -5.64
N ALA A 127 6.78 -28.08 -5.27
CA ALA A 127 7.11 -28.75 -4.03
C ALA A 127 8.42 -29.57 -4.15
N PRO A 128 9.12 -29.83 -3.04
CA PRO A 128 8.87 -29.33 -1.69
C PRO A 128 9.40 -27.90 -1.48
N ASN A 129 8.56 -27.00 -0.95
CA ASN A 129 8.95 -25.61 -0.65
C ASN A 129 8.50 -25.12 0.75
N SER A 130 7.79 -25.95 1.52
CA SER A 130 7.28 -25.63 2.85
C SER A 130 7.18 -26.86 3.74
N ARG A 131 7.21 -26.67 5.08
CA ARG A 131 7.00 -27.72 6.09
C ARG A 131 5.55 -27.80 6.60
N TRP A 132 4.70 -26.89 6.16
CA TRP A 132 3.27 -26.81 6.47
C TRP A 132 2.51 -26.45 5.20
N TYR A 133 1.18 -26.56 5.23
CA TYR A 133 0.34 -26.10 4.14
C TYR A 133 0.46 -24.58 3.98
N SER A 134 1.09 -24.14 2.89
CA SER A 134 1.28 -22.73 2.57
C SER A 134 0.12 -22.14 1.77
N GLY A 135 -0.63 -22.99 1.06
CA GLY A 135 -1.44 -22.58 -0.08
C GLY A 135 -0.59 -22.16 -1.28
N ALA A 136 -1.24 -21.76 -2.36
CA ALA A 136 -0.60 -21.12 -3.50
C ALA A 136 -1.53 -20.11 -4.17
N GLY A 137 -1.01 -18.91 -4.48
CA GLY A 137 -1.79 -17.83 -5.07
C GLY A 137 -1.59 -16.47 -4.45
N ILE A 138 -2.39 -15.53 -4.93
CA ILE A 138 -2.55 -14.20 -4.32
C ILE A 138 -3.47 -14.35 -3.11
N TYR A 139 -2.94 -14.90 -2.02
CA TYR A 139 -3.72 -15.29 -0.83
C TYR A 139 -3.96 -14.14 0.16
N ARG A 140 -3.49 -12.93 -0.14
CA ARG A 140 -3.78 -11.69 0.60
C ARG A 140 -4.20 -10.57 -0.37
N ASN A 141 -4.58 -9.41 0.17
CA ASN A 141 -5.13 -8.33 -0.64
C ASN A 141 -4.10 -7.75 -1.62
N VAL A 142 -4.65 -7.24 -2.72
CA VAL A 142 -3.94 -6.38 -3.66
C VAL A 142 -4.51 -4.98 -3.55
N TRP A 143 -3.65 -3.97 -3.58
CA TRP A 143 -4.05 -2.57 -3.57
C TRP A 143 -3.47 -1.83 -4.76
N MET A 144 -4.29 -1.00 -5.40
CA MET A 144 -3.80 0.04 -6.31
C MET A 144 -3.67 1.34 -5.54
N ILE A 145 -2.46 1.89 -5.52
CA ILE A 145 -2.12 3.10 -4.78
C ILE A 145 -1.66 4.15 -5.78
N ARG A 146 -2.20 5.37 -5.67
CA ARG A 146 -1.80 6.52 -6.48
C ARG A 146 -1.20 7.58 -5.59
N LEU A 147 0.00 8.00 -5.93
CA LEU A 147 0.79 8.97 -5.17
C LEU A 147 1.14 10.19 -6.04
N PRO A 148 1.25 11.39 -5.43
CA PRO A 148 1.93 12.51 -6.07
C PRO A 148 3.41 12.18 -6.35
N GLU A 149 4.08 13.00 -7.16
CA GLU A 149 5.53 12.83 -7.41
C GLU A 149 6.33 13.04 -6.12
N THR A 150 6.10 14.16 -5.43
CA THR A 150 6.59 14.38 -4.07
C THR A 150 5.61 13.76 -3.09
N HIS A 151 6.03 12.74 -2.34
CA HIS A 151 5.16 11.91 -1.51
C HIS A 151 5.91 11.30 -0.33
N ILE A 152 5.15 10.85 0.66
CA ILE A 152 5.64 9.95 1.72
C ILE A 152 5.56 8.52 1.14
N PRO A 153 6.67 7.77 1.08
CA PRO A 153 6.66 6.41 0.55
C PRO A 153 5.79 5.48 1.42
N LEU A 154 5.41 4.34 0.85
CA LEU A 154 4.62 3.36 1.58
C LEU A 154 5.43 2.83 2.77
N ASP A 155 4.77 2.69 3.92
CA ASP A 155 5.40 2.36 5.20
C ASP A 155 6.52 3.33 5.65
N GLY A 156 6.58 4.53 5.06
CA GLY A 156 7.58 5.55 5.34
C GLY A 156 7.33 6.41 6.59
N ILE A 157 6.47 5.98 7.51
CA ILE A 157 6.23 6.67 8.78
C ILE A 157 6.50 5.68 9.90
N TYR A 158 7.40 6.07 10.80
CA TYR A 158 7.77 5.31 11.97
C TYR A 158 7.49 6.11 13.24
N THR A 159 6.93 5.45 14.23
CA THR A 159 6.56 6.04 15.52
C THR A 159 7.30 5.32 16.63
N SER A 160 7.81 6.09 17.60
CA SER A 160 8.37 5.54 18.84
C SER A 160 8.03 6.45 19.99
N SER A 161 7.99 5.92 21.21
CA SER A 161 7.69 6.72 22.40
C SER A 161 8.63 6.41 23.54
N VAL A 162 8.97 7.45 24.30
CA VAL A 162 9.78 7.36 25.52
C VAL A 162 8.96 7.90 26.68
N GLU A 163 8.84 7.12 27.76
CA GLU A 163 8.10 7.54 28.95
C GLU A 163 8.78 8.74 29.63
N THR A 164 7.98 9.71 30.06
CA THR A 164 8.39 10.91 30.78
C THR A 164 7.65 11.01 32.11
N GLU A 165 7.95 12.02 32.93
CA GLU A 165 7.27 12.21 34.23
C GLU A 165 5.74 12.39 34.11
N ASN A 166 5.27 13.00 33.00
CA ASN A 166 3.86 13.36 32.81
C ASN A 166 3.16 12.58 31.68
N GLY A 167 3.86 11.68 30.99
CA GLY A 167 3.32 10.99 29.83
C GLY A 167 4.40 10.35 28.97
N TYR A 168 4.40 10.66 27.67
CA TYR A 168 5.37 10.13 26.73
C TYR A 168 5.80 11.20 25.73
N ASP A 169 7.08 11.19 25.36
CA ASP A 169 7.57 11.88 24.17
C ASP A 169 7.35 10.96 22.96
N LEU A 170 6.42 11.34 22.07
CA LEU A 170 6.15 10.63 20.82
C LEU A 170 7.04 11.18 19.71
N THR A 171 7.97 10.36 19.23
CA THR A 171 8.79 10.66 18.05
C THR A 171 8.16 10.06 16.80
N ILE A 172 8.05 10.89 15.75
CA ILE A 172 7.52 10.50 14.44
C ILE A 172 8.59 10.78 13.39
N ASP A 173 9.19 9.71 12.86
CA ASP A 173 10.11 9.77 11.73
C ASP A 173 9.31 9.59 10.44
N THR A 174 9.52 10.49 9.49
CA THR A 174 8.83 10.48 8.19
C THR A 174 9.85 10.50 7.05
N GLU A 175 9.77 9.50 6.18
CA GLU A 175 10.50 9.42 4.92
C GLU A 175 9.79 10.23 3.83
N LEU A 176 10.56 10.70 2.86
CA LEU A 176 10.10 11.58 1.78
C LEU A 176 10.77 11.19 0.47
N GLU A 177 9.94 11.05 -0.56
CA GLU A 177 10.34 10.93 -1.96
C GLU A 177 9.99 12.23 -2.68
N TRP A 178 10.89 12.72 -3.53
CA TRP A 178 10.77 14.05 -4.16
C TRP A 178 10.60 13.96 -5.67
N GLY A 179 9.62 14.72 -6.17
CA GLY A 179 9.61 15.16 -7.56
C GLY A 179 10.49 16.39 -7.78
N ALA A 180 10.19 17.14 -8.84
CA ALA A 180 10.83 18.43 -9.07
C ALA A 180 10.52 19.41 -7.91
N ILE A 181 11.55 19.86 -7.21
CA ILE A 181 11.45 20.82 -6.11
C ILE A 181 11.18 22.20 -6.71
N THR A 182 9.90 22.54 -6.82
CA THR A 182 9.44 23.78 -7.47
C THR A 182 8.65 24.67 -6.52
N GLU A 183 8.36 24.21 -5.30
CA GLU A 183 7.59 24.94 -4.29
C GLU A 183 8.09 24.59 -2.88
N ASN A 184 7.49 25.24 -1.87
CA ASN A 184 7.69 24.90 -0.46
C ASN A 184 6.72 23.80 -0.04
N TYR A 185 7.17 22.92 0.85
CA TYR A 185 6.38 21.80 1.36
C TYR A 185 6.38 21.84 2.89
N GLU A 186 5.31 21.35 3.50
CA GLU A 186 5.23 21.15 4.96
C GLU A 186 4.57 19.80 5.27
N LEU A 187 4.94 19.22 6.41
CA LEU A 187 4.20 18.12 7.02
C LEU A 187 3.28 18.66 8.10
N GLU A 188 2.04 18.19 8.12
CA GLU A 188 1.10 18.39 9.22
C GLU A 188 0.85 17.04 9.92
N TYR A 189 1.24 16.95 11.19
CA TYR A 189 1.02 15.81 12.06
C TYR A 189 -0.19 16.08 12.94
N CYS A 190 -1.17 15.17 12.95
CA CYS A 190 -2.34 15.24 13.82
C CYS A 190 -2.56 13.91 14.52
N LEU A 191 -2.57 13.88 15.85
CA LEU A 191 -2.94 12.69 16.61
C LEU A 191 -4.35 12.85 17.17
N TYR A 192 -5.16 11.80 17.05
CA TYR A 192 -6.53 11.77 17.56
C TYR A 192 -6.75 10.58 18.49
N TYR A 193 -7.60 10.78 19.49
CA TYR A 193 -8.26 9.67 20.17
C TYR A 193 -9.20 8.96 19.19
N THR A 194 -9.11 7.63 19.09
CA THR A 194 -10.13 6.84 18.42
C THR A 194 -11.41 6.91 19.27
N GLY A 195 -12.55 7.24 18.63
CA GLY A 195 -13.84 7.17 19.33
C GLY A 195 -14.10 5.72 19.75
N ASP A 196 -14.62 5.49 20.96
CA ASP A 196 -15.00 4.16 21.40
C ASP A 196 -16.01 3.57 20.40
N SER A 197 -15.58 2.58 19.61
CA SER A 197 -16.35 1.96 18.52
C SER A 197 -17.60 1.19 18.97
N LYS A 198 -17.96 1.29 20.26
CA LYS A 198 -19.18 0.71 20.84
C LYS A 198 -20.40 1.63 20.81
N SER A 199 -20.29 2.88 20.35
CA SER A 199 -21.47 3.71 20.11
C SER A 199 -21.53 4.20 18.66
N SER A 200 -22.47 3.64 17.91
CA SER A 200 -22.92 4.18 16.64
C SER A 200 -23.51 5.57 16.86
N ALA A 201 -23.05 6.52 16.04
CA ALA A 201 -23.37 7.95 15.99
C ALA A 201 -22.36 8.87 16.71
N GLU A 202 -21.49 9.49 15.90
CA GLU A 202 -20.83 10.78 16.17
C GLU A 202 -20.04 10.93 17.49
N THR A 203 -19.22 9.96 17.87
CA THR A 203 -18.09 10.30 18.75
C THR A 203 -16.98 10.87 17.87
N ALA A 204 -17.01 12.19 17.65
CA ALA A 204 -15.95 12.89 16.92
C ALA A 204 -14.59 12.53 17.53
N SER A 205 -13.65 12.09 16.70
CA SER A 205 -12.28 11.84 17.11
C SER A 205 -11.73 13.13 17.74
N ARG A 206 -11.27 13.04 18.99
CA ARG A 206 -10.77 14.21 19.73
C ARG A 206 -9.31 14.42 19.38
N GLU A 207 -8.99 15.57 18.78
CA GLU A 207 -7.60 15.96 18.49
C GLU A 207 -6.81 16.12 19.79
N ILE A 208 -5.60 15.55 19.80
CA ILE A 208 -4.64 15.61 20.90
C ILE A 208 -3.64 16.72 20.62
N PHE A 209 -3.05 16.68 19.43
CA PHE A 209 -2.17 17.73 18.94
C PHE A 209 -2.30 17.89 17.43
N ARG A 210 -1.86 19.06 16.97
CA ARG A 210 -1.57 19.37 15.58
C ARG A 210 -0.27 20.14 15.50
N VAL A 211 0.72 19.60 14.78
CA VAL A 211 2.04 20.22 14.59
C VAL A 211 2.35 20.33 13.11
N LYS A 212 2.86 21.48 12.68
CA LYS A 212 3.35 21.71 11.32
C LYS A 212 4.86 21.80 11.33
N GLN A 213 5.49 21.10 10.38
CA GLN A 213 6.92 21.07 10.18
C GLN A 213 7.22 21.48 8.73
N PRO A 214 7.81 22.67 8.49
CA PRO A 214 8.34 23.01 7.19
C PRO A 214 9.39 21.99 6.74
N LEU A 215 9.41 21.71 5.44
CA LEU A 215 10.38 20.82 4.81
C LEU A 215 11.38 21.62 3.98
N ASP A 216 12.65 21.21 4.07
CA ASP A 216 13.67 21.65 3.12
C ASP A 216 13.61 20.74 1.88
N GLY A 217 13.63 21.35 0.69
CA GLY A 217 13.56 20.60 -0.56
C GLY A 217 14.70 19.60 -0.70
N GLY A 218 14.37 18.34 -1.00
CA GLY A 218 15.34 17.25 -1.18
C GLY A 218 15.73 16.53 0.11
N GLN A 219 15.14 16.89 1.25
CA GLN A 219 15.31 16.16 2.50
C GLN A 219 14.66 14.77 2.41
N GLU A 220 15.45 13.69 2.51
CA GLU A 220 14.94 12.31 2.41
C GLU A 220 14.17 11.85 3.66
N LYS A 221 14.48 12.42 4.83
CA LYS A 221 13.87 12.05 6.13
C LYS A 221 13.77 13.23 7.07
N THR A 222 12.70 13.29 7.85
CA THR A 222 12.51 14.28 8.91
C THR A 222 11.95 13.62 10.18
N SER A 223 12.14 14.26 11.32
CA SER A 223 11.72 13.73 12.62
C SER A 223 11.13 14.84 13.48
N VAL A 224 10.01 14.57 14.15
CA VAL A 224 9.40 15.45 15.14
C VAL A 224 9.16 14.69 16.44
N THR A 225 9.45 15.32 17.57
CA THR A 225 9.12 14.78 18.90
C THR A 225 8.10 15.68 19.57
N ILE A 226 6.99 15.09 20.01
CA ILE A 226 5.83 15.79 20.55
C ILE A 226 5.47 15.18 21.91
N PRO A 227 5.45 15.97 23.00
CA PRO A 227 5.03 15.48 24.30
C PRO A 227 3.52 15.19 24.29
N VAL A 228 3.14 14.02 24.79
CA VAL A 228 1.76 13.58 24.97
C VAL A 228 1.55 13.29 26.45
N ASP A 229 0.86 14.21 27.12
CA ASP A 229 0.60 14.11 28.55
C ASP A 229 -0.57 13.15 28.84
N ASN A 230 -0.41 12.32 29.85
CA ASN A 230 -1.41 11.37 30.35
C ASN A 230 -2.15 10.57 29.26
N PRO A 231 -1.46 9.89 28.31
CA PRO A 231 -2.14 9.08 27.32
C PRO A 231 -2.77 7.84 27.96
N ARG A 232 -3.86 7.36 27.36
CA ARG A 232 -4.43 6.04 27.64
C ARG A 232 -3.49 5.00 27.04
N LYS A 233 -2.84 4.24 27.91
CA LYS A 233 -1.85 3.23 27.49
C LYS A 233 -2.56 2.08 26.78
N TRP A 234 -1.93 1.56 25.73
CA TRP A 234 -2.29 0.25 25.21
C TRP A 234 -1.84 -0.82 26.21
N ASP A 235 -2.74 -1.73 26.57
CA ASP A 235 -2.48 -2.90 27.41
C ASP A 235 -3.31 -4.10 26.90
N ILE A 236 -2.96 -5.32 27.30
CA ILE A 236 -3.74 -6.52 26.96
C ILE A 236 -5.18 -6.47 27.50
N THR A 237 -5.42 -5.71 28.57
CA THR A 237 -6.75 -5.48 29.16
C THR A 237 -7.41 -4.20 28.67
N ASP A 238 -6.62 -3.27 28.11
CA ASP A 238 -7.08 -2.01 27.53
C ASP A 238 -6.34 -1.73 26.21
N PRO A 239 -6.69 -2.41 25.10
CA PRO A 239 -5.97 -2.30 23.83
C PRO A 239 -6.37 -1.03 23.07
N TYR A 240 -6.28 0.11 23.75
CA TYR A 240 -6.68 1.40 23.20
C TYR A 240 -5.73 1.84 22.09
N LEU A 241 -6.30 2.35 21.00
CA LEU A 241 -5.57 2.81 19.82
C LEU A 241 -5.80 4.30 19.59
N TYR A 242 -4.85 4.93 18.91
CA TYR A 242 -4.85 6.29 18.43
C TYR A 242 -4.79 6.32 16.92
N ASP A 243 -5.34 7.39 16.32
CA ASP A 243 -5.18 7.66 14.90
C ASP A 243 -4.16 8.78 14.71
N LEU A 244 -2.98 8.44 14.16
CA LEU A 244 -2.02 9.42 13.67
C LEU A 244 -2.28 9.68 12.19
N THR A 245 -2.56 10.94 11.86
CA THR A 245 -2.59 11.42 10.49
C THR A 245 -1.34 12.25 10.20
N VAL A 246 -0.64 11.93 9.13
CA VAL A 246 0.42 12.76 8.56
C VAL A 246 -0.02 13.23 7.18
N ARG A 247 -0.03 14.55 6.97
CA ARG A 247 -0.35 15.16 5.68
C ARG A 247 0.88 15.84 5.10
N LEU A 248 1.18 15.54 3.85
CA LEU A 248 2.14 16.32 3.06
C LEU A 248 1.38 17.42 2.32
N CYS A 249 1.70 18.66 2.63
CA CYS A 249 1.07 19.85 2.08
C CYS A 249 2.05 20.61 1.20
N LYS A 250 1.55 21.10 0.07
CA LYS A 250 2.24 22.01 -0.84
C LYS A 250 1.82 23.44 -0.51
N LEU A 251 2.80 24.32 -0.33
CA LEU A 251 2.60 25.72 0.01
C LEU A 251 2.85 26.63 -1.19
N PRO A 252 2.02 27.66 -1.42
CA PRO A 252 2.28 28.64 -2.46
C PRO A 252 3.55 29.44 -2.15
N MET A 253 4.36 29.73 -3.17
CA MET A 253 5.49 30.65 -3.05
C MET A 253 4.97 32.10 -2.96
N ASN A 254 4.77 32.60 -1.73
CA ASN A 254 4.44 34.00 -1.39
C ASN A 254 3.31 34.67 -2.20
N ASP A 255 2.12 34.76 -1.58
CA ASP A 255 1.34 35.99 -1.59
C ASP A 255 1.00 36.30 -0.13
N GLY A 256 1.07 37.57 0.28
CA GLY A 256 0.96 38.04 1.68
C GLY A 256 -0.40 37.86 2.36
N GLU A 257 -1.13 36.80 2.04
CA GLU A 257 -2.37 36.40 2.71
C GLU A 257 -2.30 34.93 3.10
N ASN A 258 -2.95 34.60 4.23
CA ASN A 258 -3.08 33.26 4.81
C ASN A 258 -3.77 32.25 3.86
N GLY A 259 -3.11 31.87 2.76
CA GLY A 259 -3.55 30.82 1.87
C GLY A 259 -3.32 29.45 2.54
N ALA A 260 -4.40 28.70 2.76
CA ALA A 260 -4.30 27.33 3.24
C ALA A 260 -3.54 26.47 2.20
N GLY A 261 -2.48 25.78 2.63
CA GLY A 261 -1.73 24.85 1.78
C GLY A 261 -2.59 23.74 1.19
N GLU A 262 -2.23 23.25 0.01
CA GLU A 262 -2.92 22.15 -0.65
C GLU A 262 -2.38 20.80 -0.14
N ALA A 263 -3.24 19.96 0.43
CA ALA A 263 -2.85 18.62 0.88
C ALA A 263 -2.66 17.67 -0.32
N LEU A 264 -1.41 17.28 -0.58
CA LEU A 264 -1.03 16.36 -1.65
C LEU A 264 -1.29 14.90 -1.26
N GLN A 265 -0.97 14.56 -0.02
CA GLN A 265 -1.10 13.21 0.53
C GLN A 265 -1.57 13.26 1.97
N LYS A 266 -2.35 12.26 2.35
CA LYS A 266 -2.73 11.94 3.72
C LYS A 266 -2.40 10.47 3.97
N THR A 267 -1.62 10.19 5.00
CA THR A 267 -1.34 8.84 5.50
C THR A 267 -1.90 8.74 6.91
N GLU A 268 -2.70 7.70 7.15
CA GLU A 268 -3.30 7.40 8.45
C GLU A 268 -2.68 6.13 9.00
N ILE A 269 -2.35 6.17 10.29
CA ILE A 269 -1.79 5.06 11.05
C ILE A 269 -2.63 4.92 12.30
N THR A 270 -3.26 3.77 12.46
CA THR A 270 -3.94 3.40 13.70
C THR A 270 -2.98 2.53 14.50
N GLN A 271 -2.60 2.98 15.69
CA GLN A 271 -1.65 2.31 16.59
C GLN A 271 -2.10 2.35 18.03
#